data_AF-A0AAW2NW43-F1
#
_entry.id   AF-A0AAW2NW43-F1
#
_cell.length_a   1.000
_cell.length_b   1.000
_cell.length_c   1.000
_cell.angle_alpha   90.00
_cell.angle_beta   90.00
_cell.angle_gamma   90.00
#
_symmetry.space_group_name_H-M   'P 1'
#
loop_
_entity.id
_entity.type
_entity.pdbx_description
1 polymer ?
#
loop_
_entity_poly.entity_id
_entity_poly.type
_entity_poly.pdbx_seq_one_letter_code
_entity_poly.pdbx_strand_id
1 'polypeptide(L)'
;MLSVHVWSALTDVSILFQSICLTTLDVHKLHELENKVAIILCNLEKIFPPAFFDSMEHLIVHLPCETCVGGQVRYRWMYPFERFLRELKKKVKNEAHVEASIVEAYIVETYI
;
A
#
# COMPACT_ATOMS: atom_id res chain seq x y z
N MET A 1 5.58 22.50 15.33
CA MET A 1 6.47 21.76 14.40
C MET A 1 6.57 20.33 14.89
N LEU A 2 6.51 19.33 13.99
CA LEU A 2 6.84 17.94 14.32
C LEU A 2 8.30 17.87 14.79
N SER A 3 8.64 16.95 15.70
CA SER A 3 10.03 16.78 16.14
C SER A 3 10.91 16.33 14.98
N VAL A 4 12.19 16.70 15.00
CA VAL A 4 13.16 16.32 13.96
C VAL A 4 13.22 14.80 13.77
N HIS A 5 13.10 14.05 14.85
CA HIS A 5 13.10 12.59 14.83
C HIS A 5 11.87 12.02 14.11
N VAL A 6 10.68 12.57 14.39
CA VAL A 6 9.44 12.17 13.70
C VAL A 6 9.54 12.48 12.21
N TRP A 7 10.01 13.67 11.86
CA TRP A 7 10.15 14.08 10.47
C TRP A 7 11.15 13.19 9.71
N SER A 8 12.29 12.87 10.33
CA SER A 8 13.30 11.99 9.74
C SER A 8 12.74 10.60 9.45
N ALA A 9 12.08 9.98 10.43
CA ALA A 9 11.52 8.63 10.25
C ALA A 9 10.44 8.58 9.16
N LEU A 10 9.55 9.57 9.12
CA LEU A 10 8.54 9.68 8.06
C LEU A 10 9.16 9.94 6.68
N THR A 11 10.26 10.68 6.64
CA THR A 11 11.01 10.93 5.40
C THR A 11 11.64 9.65 4.89
N ASP A 12 12.25 8.84 5.74
CA ASP A 12 12.85 7.56 5.36
C ASP A 12 11.81 6.59 4.78
N VAL A 13 10.64 6.49 5.43
CA VAL A 13 9.51 5.69 4.92
C VAL A 13 9.03 6.22 3.57
N SER A 14 8.92 7.54 3.42
CA SER A 14 8.50 8.18 2.16
C SER A 14 9.48 7.90 1.02
N ILE A 15 10.79 7.96 1.31
CA ILE A 15 11.85 7.65 0.33
C ILE A 15 11.80 6.19 -0.09
N LEU A 16 11.52 5.27 0.84
CA LEU A 16 11.34 3.85 0.52
C LEU A 16 10.18 3.66 -0.45
N PHE A 17 8.99 4.18 -0.12
CA PHE A 17 7.81 4.05 -0.98
C PHE A 17 8.00 4.73 -2.33
N GLN A 18 8.65 5.90 -2.36
CA GLN A 18 8.98 6.57 -3.60
C GLN A 18 9.86 5.67 -4.48
N SER A 19 10.91 5.07 -3.92
CA SER A 19 11.89 4.29 -4.66
C SER A 19 11.29 3.03 -5.30
N ILE A 20 10.39 2.34 -4.61
CA ILE A 20 9.72 1.14 -5.15
C ILE A 20 8.59 1.46 -6.15
N CYS A 21 8.07 2.70 -6.12
CA CYS A 21 6.99 3.17 -7.00
C CYS A 21 7.48 3.94 -8.23
N LEU A 22 8.80 4.10 -8.41
CA LEU A 22 9.35 4.76 -9.61
C LEU A 22 9.03 3.95 -10.88
N THR A 23 8.78 4.67 -11.97
CA THR A 23 8.57 4.09 -13.31
C THR A 23 9.80 3.34 -13.80
N THR A 24 11.00 3.76 -13.39
CA THR A 24 12.26 3.07 -13.68
C THR A 24 12.87 2.63 -12.36
N LEU A 25 13.09 1.32 -12.20
CA LEU A 25 13.67 0.76 -10.99
C LEU A 25 15.20 0.77 -11.08
N ASP A 26 15.83 1.24 -10.01
CA ASP A 26 17.27 1.14 -9.81
C ASP A 26 17.55 -0.05 -8.86
N VAL A 27 18.07 -1.13 -9.42
CA VAL A 27 18.34 -2.38 -8.68
C VAL A 27 19.38 -2.18 -7.59
N HIS A 28 20.38 -1.32 -7.80
CA HIS A 28 21.38 -1.01 -6.78
C HIS A 28 20.74 -0.31 -5.58
N LYS A 29 19.87 0.66 -5.86
CA LYS A 29 19.11 1.36 -4.82
C LYS A 29 18.15 0.42 -4.07
N LEU A 30 17.52 -0.53 -4.77
CA LEU A 30 16.66 -1.54 -4.14
C LEU A 30 17.45 -2.45 -3.18
N HIS A 31 18.63 -2.92 -3.57
CA HIS A 31 19.49 -3.70 -2.66
C HIS A 31 19.98 -2.89 -1.46
N GLU A 32 20.26 -1.59 -1.62
CA GLU A 32 20.52 -0.74 -0.46
C GLU A 32 19.31 -0.63 0.46
N LEU A 33 18.10 -0.52 -0.10
CA LEU A 33 16.86 -0.45 0.66
C LEU A 33 16.55 -1.75 1.39
N GLU A 34 16.84 -2.92 0.81
CA GLU A 34 16.73 -4.22 1.49
C GLU A 34 17.52 -4.25 2.81
N ASN A 35 18.71 -3.66 2.81
CA ASN A 35 19.55 -3.59 4.01
C ASN A 35 19.10 -2.51 5.00
N LYS A 36 18.44 -1.46 4.52
CA LYS A 36 18.02 -0.30 5.34
C LYS A 36 16.59 -0.43 5.88
N VAL A 37 15.71 -1.19 5.24
CA VAL A 37 14.27 -1.20 5.57
C VAL A 37 13.97 -1.62 7.00
N ALA A 38 14.70 -2.60 7.54
CA ALA A 38 14.57 -3.00 8.94
C ALA A 38 14.90 -1.84 9.90
N ILE A 39 15.93 -1.06 9.59
CA ILE A 39 16.32 0.12 10.38
C ILE A 39 15.25 1.21 10.28
N ILE A 40 14.71 1.44 9.08
CA ILE A 40 13.63 2.41 8.86
C ILE A 40 12.42 2.05 9.71
N LEU A 41 12.01 0.77 9.69
CA LEU A 41 10.88 0.28 10.47
C LEU A 41 11.15 0.38 11.99
N CYS A 42 12.31 -0.05 12.48
CA CYS A 42 12.66 0.10 13.88
C CYS A 42 12.72 1.57 14.33
N ASN A 43 13.14 2.49 13.47
CA ASN A 43 13.12 3.93 13.77
C ASN A 43 11.69 4.47 13.86
N LEU A 44 10.78 3.93 13.06
CA LEU A 44 9.35 4.25 13.14
C LEU A 44 8.74 3.71 14.45
N GLU A 45 9.05 2.47 14.84
CA GLU A 45 8.58 1.81 16.07
C GLU A 45 9.01 2.54 17.35
N LYS A 46 10.18 3.19 17.35
CA LYS A 46 10.64 4.00 18.49
C LYS A 46 9.79 5.24 18.73
N ILE A 47 9.04 5.68 17.73
CA ILE A 47 8.33 6.97 17.72
C ILE A 47 6.84 6.77 17.93
N PHE A 48 6.26 5.77 17.27
CA PHE A 48 4.82 5.51 17.33
C PHE A 48 4.47 4.49 18.43
N PRO A 49 3.27 4.57 19.04
CA PRO A 49 2.85 3.62 20.06
C PRO A 49 2.85 2.18 19.54
N PRO A 50 3.13 1.15 20.37
CA PRO A 50 3.06 -0.24 19.94
C PRO A 50 1.71 -0.65 19.35
N ALA A 51 0.61 -0.02 19.79
CA ALA A 51 -0.73 -0.26 19.25
C ALA A 51 -0.91 0.16 17.77
N PHE A 52 0.04 0.93 17.22
CA PHE A 52 0.07 1.28 15.81
C PHE A 52 0.66 0.15 14.94
N PHE A 53 1.49 -0.72 15.51
CA PHE A 53 2.18 -1.78 14.76
C PHE A 53 1.47 -3.10 14.97
N ASP A 54 0.77 -3.54 13.94
CA ASP A 54 0.35 -4.92 13.76
C ASP A 54 1.22 -5.59 12.67
N SER A 55 0.89 -6.82 12.30
CA SER A 55 1.66 -7.57 11.29
C SER A 55 1.80 -6.85 9.95
N MET A 56 0.86 -5.97 9.60
CA MET A 56 0.81 -5.28 8.30
C MET A 56 1.90 -4.24 8.17
N GLU A 57 2.20 -3.46 9.21
CA GLU A 57 3.28 -2.47 9.20
C GLU A 57 4.65 -3.12 8.98
N HIS A 58 4.83 -4.34 9.47
CA HIS A 58 6.07 -5.11 9.30
C HIS A 58 6.24 -5.67 7.88
N LEU A 59 5.19 -5.77 7.06
CA LEU A 59 5.32 -6.25 5.67
C LEU A 59 6.20 -5.35 4.80
N ILE A 60 6.43 -4.10 5.22
CA ILE A 60 7.29 -3.16 4.50
C ILE A 60 8.70 -3.72 4.26
N VAL A 61 9.19 -4.61 5.13
CA VAL A 61 10.53 -5.22 5.01
C VAL A 61 10.69 -6.09 3.77
N HIS A 62 9.59 -6.63 3.23
CA HIS A 62 9.61 -7.47 2.05
C HIS A 62 9.56 -6.67 0.73
N LEU A 63 9.03 -5.44 0.77
CA LEU A 63 8.76 -4.65 -0.44
C LEU A 63 9.98 -4.44 -1.35
N PRO A 64 11.21 -4.15 -0.85
CA PRO A 64 12.36 -3.99 -1.73
C PRO A 64 12.70 -5.26 -2.53
N CYS A 65 12.72 -6.41 -1.87
CA CYS A 65 12.99 -7.72 -2.51
C CYS A 65 11.86 -8.11 -3.46
N GLU A 66 10.61 -7.96 -3.04
CA GLU A 66 9.45 -8.19 -3.91
C GLU A 66 9.47 -7.31 -5.14
N THR A 67 9.94 -6.06 -5.04
CA THR A 67 10.11 -5.13 -6.17
C THR A 67 11.24 -5.55 -7.09
N CYS A 68 12.34 -6.06 -6.55
CA CYS A 68 13.44 -6.61 -7.33
C CYS A 68 12.99 -7.81 -8.19
N VAL A 69 12.23 -8.74 -7.59
CA VAL A 69 11.79 -9.97 -8.27
C VAL A 69 10.58 -9.74 -9.18
N GLY A 70 9.55 -9.05 -8.68
CA GLY A 70 8.28 -8.89 -9.39
C GLY A 70 8.15 -7.60 -10.18
N GLY A 71 9.20 -6.77 -10.22
CA GLY A 71 9.21 -5.50 -10.93
C GLY A 71 8.35 -4.42 -10.27
N GLN A 72 7.92 -3.45 -11.06
CA GLN A 72 7.28 -2.23 -10.56
C GLN A 72 6.03 -2.53 -9.74
N VAL A 73 5.95 -1.89 -8.58
CA VAL A 73 4.85 -2.03 -7.63
C VAL A 73 3.51 -1.58 -8.23
N ARG A 74 3.51 -0.59 -9.13
CA ARG A 74 2.29 -0.03 -9.76
C ARG A 74 1.42 -1.08 -10.44
N TYR A 75 2.00 -2.10 -11.06
CA TYR A 75 1.25 -3.14 -11.77
C TYR A 75 0.76 -4.27 -10.86
N ARG A 76 1.20 -4.29 -9.60
CA ARG A 76 0.91 -5.36 -8.63
C ARG A 76 0.12 -4.88 -7.42
N TRP A 77 -0.20 -3.59 -7.33
CA TRP A 77 -1.02 -3.06 -6.26
C TRP A 77 -2.45 -3.57 -6.32
N MET A 78 -2.86 -4.26 -5.25
CA MET A 78 -4.25 -4.69 -5.05
C MET A 78 -5.17 -3.52 -4.64
N TYR A 79 -4.62 -2.47 -4.03
CA TYR A 79 -5.39 -1.38 -3.45
C TYR A 79 -6.45 -0.75 -4.40
N PRO A 80 -6.16 -0.44 -5.68
CA PRO A 80 -7.19 0.08 -6.60
C PRO A 80 -8.33 -0.91 -6.85
N PHE A 81 -8.01 -2.20 -6.97
CA PHE A 81 -9.01 -3.26 -7.19
C PHE A 81 -9.85 -3.49 -5.94
N GLU A 82 -9.23 -3.57 -4.76
CA GLU A 82 -9.95 -3.71 -3.48
C GLU A 82 -10.86 -2.52 -3.22
N ARG A 83 -10.40 -1.30 -3.51
CA ARG A 83 -11.20 -0.09 -3.41
C ARG A 83 -12.40 -0.12 -4.36
N PHE A 84 -12.21 -0.56 -5.60
CA PHE A 84 -13.29 -0.74 -6.55
C PHE A 84 -14.30 -1.79 -6.09
N LEU A 85 -13.83 -2.97 -5.66
CA LEU A 85 -14.67 -4.03 -5.11
C LEU A 85 -15.46 -3.56 -3.88
N ARG A 86 -14.88 -2.73 -3.02
CA ARG A 86 -15.59 -2.11 -1.89
C ARG A 86 -16.76 -1.26 -2.36
N GLU A 87 -16.61 -0.48 -3.44
CA GLU A 87 -17.71 0.31 -3.98
C GLU A 87 -18.79 -0.58 -4.61
N LEU A 88 -18.40 -1.66 -5.30
CA LEU A 88 -19.37 -2.63 -5.83
C LEU A 88 -20.15 -3.32 -4.70
N LYS A 89 -19.50 -3.70 -3.60
CA LYS A 89 -20.19 -4.32 -2.45
C LYS A 89 -21.28 -3.43 -1.87
N LYS A 90 -21.12 -2.10 -1.87
CA LYS A 90 -22.15 -1.17 -1.41
C LYS A 90 -23.38 -1.12 -2.34
N LYS A 91 -23.25 -1.58 -3.58
CA LYS A 91 -24.32 -1.60 -4.57
C LYS A 91 -25.25 -2.82 -4.43
N VAL A 92 -24.89 -3.78 -3.58
CA VAL A 92 -25.72 -4.96 -3.31
C VAL A 92 -26.94 -4.55 -2.49
N LYS A 93 -28.12 -4.64 -3.10
CA LYS A 93 -29.44 -4.44 -2.49
C LYS A 93 -30.19 -5.74 -2.28
N ASN A 94 -29.84 -6.78 -3.04
CA ASN A 94 -30.38 -8.12 -2.91
C ASN A 94 -29.25 -9.14 -2.71
N GLU A 95 -29.07 -9.61 -1.47
CA GLU A 95 -28.02 -10.58 -1.13
C GLU A 95 -28.28 -11.97 -1.71
N ALA A 96 -29.51 -12.31 -2.09
CA ALA A 96 -29.81 -13.57 -2.78
C ALA A 96 -29.28 -13.59 -4.23
N HIS A 97 -29.05 -12.42 -4.82
CA HIS A 97 -28.58 -12.24 -6.20
C HIS A 97 -27.56 -11.10 -6.30
N VAL A 98 -26.42 -11.27 -5.63
CA VAL A 98 -25.36 -10.24 -5.50
C VAL A 98 -24.92 -9.66 -6.85
N GLU A 99 -24.57 -10.49 -7.81
CA GLU A 99 -24.07 -10.06 -9.12
C GLU A 99 -25.12 -9.24 -9.89
N ALA A 100 -26.35 -9.75 -9.97
CA ALA A 100 -27.46 -9.07 -10.64
C ALA A 100 -27.76 -7.71 -9.98
N SER A 101 -27.74 -7.66 -8.64
CA SER A 101 -27.96 -6.42 -7.90
C SER A 101 -26.87 -5.37 -8.16
N ILE A 102 -25.62 -5.79 -8.31
CA ILE A 102 -24.51 -4.88 -8.66
C ILE A 102 -24.69 -4.36 -10.09
N VAL A 103 -25.00 -5.23 -11.05
CA VAL A 103 -25.19 -4.87 -12.46
C VAL A 103 -26.33 -3.87 -12.62
N GLU A 104 -27.47 -4.12 -11.98
CA GLU A 104 -28.62 -3.21 -12.02
C GLU A 104 -28.25 -1.82 -11.49
N ALA A 105 -27.63 -1.77 -10.31
CA ALA A 105 -27.20 -0.50 -9.70
C ALA A 105 -26.13 0.22 -10.54
N TYR A 106 -25.24 -0.51 -11.23
CA TYR A 106 -24.23 0.06 -12.11
C TYR A 106 -24.83 0.65 -13.38
N ILE A 107 -25.82 -0.04 -13.98
CA ILE A 107 -26.55 0.47 -15.16
C ILE A 107 -27.28 1.77 -14.80
N VAL A 108 -27.97 1.80 -13.65
CA VAL A 108 -28.66 3.01 -13.18
C VAL A 108 -27.67 4.16 -12.98
N GLU A 109 -26.50 3.94 -12.39
CA GLU A 109 -25.50 5.00 -12.19
C GLU A 109 -24.85 5.49 -13.49
N THR A 110 -24.73 4.63 -14.51
CA THR A 110 -23.99 4.93 -15.74
C THR A 110 -24.88 5.54 -16.82
N TYR A 111 -26.17 5.19 -16.86
CA TYR A 111 -27.06 5.49 -17.99
C TYR A 111 -28.32 6.27 -17.63
N ILE A 112 -28.57 6.55 -16.34
CA ILE A 112 -29.68 7.38 -15.86
C ILE A 112 -29.10 8.58 -15.11
#